data_AF-A0A842JGX9-F1
#
_entry.id   AF-A0A842JGX9-F1
#
_cell.length_a   1.000
_cell.length_b   1.000
_cell.length_c   1.000
_cell.angle_alpha   90.00
_cell.angle_beta   90.00
_cell.angle_gamma   90.00
#
_symmetry.space_group_name_H-M   'P 1'
#
loop_
_entity.id
_entity.type
_entity.pdbx_description
1 polymer ?
#
loop_
_entity_poly.entity_id
_entity_poly.type
_entity_poly.pdbx_seq_one_letter_code
_entity_poly.pdbx_strand_id
1 'polypeptide(L)'
;MIDNDMNDRGARRAPVQTEPPDASEGTREKRRRNKKLLLALLLLLLLLVLGTCTAARFLGDKQEDAPAAVAIMPGLDANAEDIADREGMENAMQNTADANYFTLQVNPEASFSSQTGEGRFELVNPFDNVFPISFDITLDESGRTIYQSGAVMPGKQIRGITLASKPDPGSYQATVDVFIYDRQTQEKEGETKVKITLNVE
;
A
#
# COMPACT_ATOMS: atom_id res chain seq x y z
N MET A 1 -111.00 -12.30 -40.52
CA MET A 1 -109.74 -12.44 -41.29
C MET A 1 -108.65 -12.70 -40.25
N ILE A 2 -108.32 -13.98 -40.01
CA ILE A 2 -107.10 -14.66 -40.50
C ILE A 2 -105.90 -14.23 -39.61
N ASP A 3 -105.19 -15.05 -38.82
CA ASP A 3 -104.96 -16.51 -38.79
C ASP A 3 -104.32 -17.00 -37.46
N ASN A 4 -104.40 -18.32 -37.26
CA ASN A 4 -103.49 -19.28 -36.56
C ASN A 4 -102.98 -18.99 -35.14
N ASP A 5 -103.29 -19.77 -34.10
CA ASP A 5 -103.20 -21.23 -33.85
C ASP A 5 -101.79 -21.77 -33.51
N MET A 6 -101.79 -22.66 -32.50
CA MET A 6 -100.77 -23.61 -32.03
C MET A 6 -99.71 -23.18 -30.99
N ASN A 7 -100.09 -23.38 -29.71
CA ASN A 7 -99.61 -24.46 -28.82
C ASN A 7 -98.08 -24.74 -28.73
N ASP A 8 -97.46 -24.67 -27.52
CA ASP A 8 -97.00 -25.88 -26.79
C ASP A 8 -96.50 -25.59 -25.36
N ARG A 9 -96.60 -26.63 -24.54
CA ARG A 9 -96.43 -26.77 -23.09
C ARG A 9 -94.96 -27.00 -22.70
N GLY A 10 -94.63 -26.88 -21.41
CA GLY A 10 -93.58 -27.75 -20.84
C GLY A 10 -92.82 -27.30 -19.59
N ALA A 11 -93.35 -27.70 -18.43
CA ALA A 11 -92.64 -28.29 -17.28
C ALA A 11 -91.65 -27.48 -16.39
N ARG A 12 -91.87 -27.68 -15.07
CA ARG A 12 -91.14 -27.20 -13.89
C ARG A 12 -89.68 -27.64 -13.82
N ARG A 13 -88.81 -26.82 -13.18
CA ARG A 13 -87.58 -27.24 -12.49
C ARG A 13 -87.37 -26.45 -11.18
N ALA A 14 -86.79 -27.13 -10.19
CA ALA A 14 -86.65 -26.79 -8.77
C ALA A 14 -85.64 -25.65 -8.45
N PRO A 15 -85.62 -25.08 -7.22
CA PRO A 15 -84.62 -24.07 -6.85
C PRO A 15 -83.27 -24.71 -6.49
N VAL A 16 -82.20 -24.05 -6.94
CA VAL A 16 -80.79 -24.43 -6.79
C VAL A 16 -80.27 -24.05 -5.40
N GLN A 17 -79.54 -24.98 -4.76
CA GLN A 17 -78.79 -24.76 -3.52
C GLN A 17 -77.52 -23.95 -3.81
N THR A 18 -77.18 -22.99 -2.95
CA THR A 18 -75.92 -22.24 -2.97
C THR A 18 -74.95 -22.83 -1.93
N GLU A 19 -73.78 -23.30 -2.36
CA GLU A 19 -72.63 -23.56 -1.48
C GLU A 19 -71.85 -22.26 -1.21
N PRO A 20 -71.21 -22.10 -0.03
CA PRO A 20 -70.47 -20.88 0.32
C PRO A 20 -69.05 -20.84 -0.30
N PRO A 21 -68.46 -19.64 -0.47
CA PRO A 21 -67.18 -19.48 -1.14
C PRO A 21 -65.98 -19.90 -0.27
N ASP A 22 -65.01 -20.51 -0.93
CA ASP A 22 -63.76 -21.10 -0.46
C ASP A 22 -62.80 -20.09 0.20
N ALA A 23 -62.50 -20.29 1.48
CA ALA A 23 -61.58 -19.48 2.29
C ALA A 23 -60.09 -19.82 2.10
N SER A 24 -59.72 -20.70 1.16
CA SER A 24 -58.35 -21.22 1.02
C SER A 24 -57.42 -20.45 0.07
N GLU A 25 -57.95 -19.59 -0.80
CA GLU A 25 -57.15 -18.89 -1.82
C GLU A 25 -56.36 -17.68 -1.25
N GLY A 26 -56.97 -16.90 -0.37
CA GLY A 26 -56.35 -15.67 0.17
C GLY A 26 -55.08 -15.92 1.00
N THR A 27 -55.00 -17.05 1.70
CA THR A 27 -53.85 -17.44 2.54
C THR A 27 -52.68 -17.95 1.71
N ARG A 28 -52.94 -18.61 0.56
CA ARG A 28 -51.90 -19.08 -0.37
C ARG A 28 -51.21 -17.94 -1.12
N GLU A 29 -51.97 -16.92 -1.52
CA GLU A 29 -51.44 -15.80 -2.29
C GLU A 29 -50.54 -14.88 -1.44
N LYS A 30 -50.93 -14.62 -0.19
CA LYS A 30 -50.14 -13.82 0.78
C LYS A 30 -48.81 -14.50 1.13
N ARG A 31 -48.81 -15.84 1.29
CA ARG A 31 -47.60 -16.64 1.54
C ARG A 31 -46.63 -16.65 0.34
N ARG A 32 -47.15 -16.61 -0.89
CA ARG A 32 -46.32 -16.55 -2.12
C ARG A 32 -45.68 -15.17 -2.31
N ARG A 33 -46.40 -14.07 -2.02
CA ARG A 33 -45.85 -12.70 -2.04
C ARG A 33 -44.74 -12.50 -1.03
N ASN A 34 -44.91 -12.98 0.20
CA ASN A 34 -43.88 -12.88 1.24
C ASN A 34 -42.62 -13.68 0.90
N LYS A 35 -42.75 -14.85 0.25
CA LYS A 35 -41.60 -15.62 -0.25
C LYS A 35 -40.86 -14.92 -1.39
N LYS A 36 -41.57 -14.26 -2.30
CA LYS A 36 -40.97 -13.47 -3.39
C LYS A 36 -40.23 -12.23 -2.86
N LEU A 37 -40.81 -11.54 -1.87
CA LEU A 37 -40.17 -10.42 -1.18
C LEU A 37 -38.91 -10.85 -0.42
N LEU A 38 -38.96 -11.99 0.26
CA LEU A 38 -37.82 -12.53 1.00
C LEU A 38 -36.71 -13.01 0.05
N LEU A 39 -37.07 -13.58 -1.10
CA LEU A 39 -36.10 -13.93 -2.15
C LEU A 39 -35.45 -12.68 -2.76
N ALA A 40 -36.23 -11.64 -3.03
CA ALA A 40 -35.73 -10.37 -3.56
C ALA A 40 -34.79 -9.66 -2.57
N LEU A 41 -35.12 -9.68 -1.27
CA LEU A 41 -34.27 -9.13 -0.21
C LEU A 41 -32.94 -9.91 -0.10
N LEU A 42 -33.00 -11.23 -0.18
CA LEU A 42 -31.80 -12.08 -0.12
C LEU A 42 -30.91 -11.88 -1.35
N LEU A 43 -31.50 -11.66 -2.53
CA LEU A 43 -30.78 -11.38 -3.76
C LEU A 43 -30.15 -9.98 -3.76
N LEU A 44 -30.83 -8.99 -3.17
CA LEU A 44 -30.29 -7.65 -2.92
C LEU A 44 -29.11 -7.70 -1.93
N LEU A 45 -29.23 -8.48 -0.85
CA LEU A 45 -28.15 -8.67 0.14
C LEU A 45 -26.93 -9.35 -0.50
N LEU A 46 -27.16 -10.37 -1.34
CA LEU A 46 -26.10 -11.06 -2.08
C LEU A 46 -25.38 -10.11 -3.04
N LEU A 47 -26.12 -9.26 -3.77
CA LEU A 47 -25.54 -8.23 -4.64
C LEU A 47 -24.74 -7.19 -3.85
N LEU A 48 -25.19 -6.83 -2.65
CA LEU A 48 -24.47 -5.90 -1.78
C LEU A 48 -23.13 -6.49 -1.30
N VAL A 49 -23.13 -7.76 -0.88
CA VAL A 49 -21.93 -8.48 -0.42
C VAL A 49 -20.92 -8.68 -1.57
N LEU A 50 -21.40 -9.05 -2.76
CA LEU A 50 -20.57 -9.17 -3.96
C LEU A 50 -20.01 -7.81 -4.42
N GLY A 51 -20.82 -6.75 -4.31
CA GLY A 51 -20.40 -5.36 -4.57
C GLY A 51 -19.32 -4.88 -3.60
N THR A 52 -19.44 -5.20 -2.30
CA THR A 52 -18.43 -4.83 -1.31
C THR A 52 -17.13 -5.63 -1.44
N CYS A 53 -17.21 -6.93 -1.80
CA CYS A 53 -16.01 -7.76 -2.00
C CYS A 53 -15.21 -7.35 -3.25
N THR A 54 -15.89 -6.92 -4.32
CA THR A 54 -15.23 -6.41 -5.52
C THR A 54 -14.65 -5.01 -5.29
N ALA A 55 -15.36 -4.13 -4.57
CA ALA A 55 -14.83 -2.82 -4.19
C ALA A 55 -13.61 -2.92 -3.27
N ALA A 56 -13.58 -3.83 -2.29
CA ALA A 56 -12.42 -4.00 -1.41
C ALA A 56 -11.18 -4.54 -2.15
N ARG A 57 -11.37 -5.39 -3.16
CA ARG A 57 -10.29 -5.85 -4.05
C ARG A 57 -9.83 -4.77 -5.03
N PHE A 58 -10.73 -3.91 -5.51
CA PHE A 58 -10.39 -2.80 -6.42
C PHE A 58 -9.84 -1.55 -5.72
N LEU A 59 -10.14 -1.36 -4.43
CA LEU A 59 -9.65 -0.23 -3.64
C LEU A 59 -8.34 -0.56 -2.90
N GLY A 60 -8.00 -1.85 -2.77
CA GLY A 60 -6.72 -2.31 -2.21
C GLY A 60 -5.54 -2.29 -3.19
N ASP A 61 -5.80 -2.21 -4.51
CA ASP A 61 -4.77 -2.21 -5.57
C ASP A 61 -4.61 -0.85 -6.26
N LYS A 62 -5.08 0.23 -5.63
CA LYS A 62 -4.68 1.58 -6.07
C LYS A 62 -3.28 1.91 -5.55
N GLN A 63 -2.30 1.16 -6.03
CA GLN A 63 -1.01 1.76 -6.28
C GLN A 63 -1.27 2.75 -7.41
N GLU A 64 -1.40 4.01 -7.06
CA GLU A 64 -1.33 5.09 -8.04
C GLU A 64 0.05 4.95 -8.68
N ASP A 65 0.09 4.36 -9.87
CA ASP A 65 1.20 4.52 -10.80
C ASP A 65 1.21 6.00 -11.22
N ALA A 66 1.63 6.85 -10.30
CA ALA A 66 2.14 8.16 -10.62
C ALA A 66 3.22 7.92 -11.70
N PRO A 67 3.25 8.74 -12.78
CA PRO A 67 4.36 8.65 -13.72
C PRO A 67 5.63 8.71 -12.89
N ALA A 68 6.51 7.70 -13.02
CA ALA A 68 7.70 7.56 -12.20
C ALA A 68 8.41 8.92 -12.18
N ALA A 69 8.24 9.65 -11.07
CA ALA A 69 8.96 10.88 -10.88
C ALA A 69 10.41 10.44 -10.88
N VAL A 70 11.18 10.93 -11.86
CA VAL A 70 12.62 10.66 -11.91
C VAL A 70 13.14 11.06 -10.53
N ALA A 71 13.61 10.08 -9.76
CA ALA A 71 14.08 10.34 -8.42
C ALA A 71 15.38 11.14 -8.57
N ILE A 72 15.31 12.45 -8.29
CA ILE A 72 16.45 13.35 -8.37
C ILE A 72 17.21 13.34 -7.05
N MET A 73 18.52 13.41 -7.12
CA MET A 73 19.42 13.49 -5.98
C MET A 73 18.98 14.63 -5.03
N PRO A 74 18.89 14.36 -3.72
CA PRO A 74 18.57 15.40 -2.74
C PRO A 74 19.72 16.42 -2.60
N GLY A 75 19.47 17.51 -1.88
CA GLY A 75 20.54 18.41 -1.45
C GLY A 75 21.55 17.70 -0.54
N LEU A 76 22.75 18.28 -0.37
CA LEU A 76 23.81 17.69 0.45
C LEU A 76 23.34 17.40 1.88
N ASP A 77 23.74 16.26 2.43
CA ASP A 77 23.44 15.91 3.82
C ASP A 77 24.21 16.84 4.78
N ALA A 78 23.50 17.35 5.80
CA ALA A 78 24.09 18.26 6.78
C ALA A 78 25.10 17.59 7.71
N ASN A 79 25.03 16.26 7.86
CA ASN A 79 25.92 15.46 8.69
C ASN A 79 27.10 14.87 7.89
N ALA A 80 27.15 15.09 6.57
CA ALA A 80 28.24 14.59 5.73
C ALA A 80 29.53 15.38 5.96
N GLU A 81 30.55 14.70 6.46
CA GLU A 81 31.88 15.25 6.74
C GLU A 81 32.95 14.67 5.81
N ASP A 82 34.05 15.39 5.59
CA ASP A 82 35.18 14.90 4.80
C ASP A 82 35.89 13.72 5.48
N ILE A 83 36.27 12.71 4.69
CA ILE A 83 37.14 11.65 5.16
C ILE A 83 38.56 12.21 5.30
N ALA A 84 39.13 12.10 6.49
CA ALA A 84 40.53 12.44 6.75
C ALA A 84 41.48 11.31 6.30
N ASP A 85 41.51 11.03 4.99
CA ASP A 85 42.38 10.01 4.38
C ASP A 85 43.10 10.57 3.15
N ARG A 86 44.30 11.10 3.39
CA ARG A 86 45.12 11.70 2.33
C ARG A 86 45.59 10.66 1.31
N GLU A 87 45.96 9.47 1.76
CA GLU A 87 46.43 8.42 0.87
C GLU A 87 45.30 7.90 -0.01
N GLY A 88 44.11 7.68 0.57
CA GLY A 88 42.90 7.32 -0.18
C GLY A 88 42.54 8.36 -1.23
N MET A 89 42.61 9.65 -0.90
CA MET A 89 42.43 10.73 -1.88
C MET A 89 43.43 10.65 -3.03
N GLU A 90 44.73 10.55 -2.73
CA GLU A 90 45.78 10.51 -3.74
C GLU A 90 45.66 9.29 -4.65
N ASN A 91 45.30 8.14 -4.08
CA ASN A 91 45.06 6.91 -4.82
C ASN A 91 43.85 7.05 -5.76
N ALA A 92 42.75 7.64 -5.28
CA ALA A 92 41.57 7.89 -6.11
C ALA A 92 41.82 8.91 -7.23
N MET A 93 42.76 9.86 -7.06
CA MET A 93 43.15 10.80 -8.13
C MET A 93 44.04 10.15 -9.19
N GLN A 94 44.87 9.18 -8.80
CA GLN A 94 45.77 8.46 -9.72
C GLN A 94 45.05 7.35 -10.47
N ASN A 95 44.08 6.71 -9.83
CA ASN A 95 43.27 5.67 -10.44
C ASN A 95 42.10 6.31 -11.20
N THR A 96 41.86 5.86 -12.43
CA THR A 96 40.57 6.15 -13.07
C THR A 96 39.54 5.29 -12.36
N ALA A 97 38.75 5.91 -11.49
CA ALA A 97 37.65 5.22 -10.83
C ALA A 97 36.69 4.67 -11.90
N ASP A 98 36.43 3.37 -11.83
CA ASP A 98 35.61 2.67 -12.81
C ASP A 98 34.14 2.79 -12.38
N ALA A 99 33.35 3.49 -13.21
CA ALA A 99 31.93 3.68 -12.98
C ALA A 99 31.12 2.36 -12.99
N ASN A 100 31.73 1.21 -13.27
CA ASN A 100 31.06 -0.08 -13.11
C ASN A 100 31.04 -0.61 -11.68
N TYR A 101 31.84 -0.05 -10.76
CA TYR A 101 31.98 -0.57 -9.39
C TYR A 101 31.44 0.41 -8.36
N PHE A 102 30.43 -0.04 -7.63
CA PHE A 102 29.88 0.66 -6.48
C PHE A 102 30.47 0.07 -5.18
N THR A 103 31.01 0.93 -4.33
CA THR A 103 31.57 0.57 -3.02
C THR A 103 30.98 1.45 -1.92
N LEU A 104 30.58 0.83 -0.82
CA LEU A 104 30.03 1.50 0.36
C LEU A 104 30.46 0.75 1.62
N GLN A 105 30.70 1.47 2.70
CA GLN A 105 30.88 0.87 4.02
C GLN A 105 29.80 1.40 4.96
N VAL A 106 29.12 0.50 5.67
CA VAL A 106 28.10 0.83 6.67
C VAL A 106 28.38 -0.03 7.91
N ASN A 107 28.40 0.59 9.09
CA ASN A 107 28.49 -0.15 10.33
C ASN A 107 27.15 -0.87 10.57
N PRO A 108 27.14 -2.20 10.78
CA PRO A 108 25.91 -2.96 10.99
C PRO A 108 25.23 -2.65 12.33
N GLU A 109 25.86 -1.86 13.21
CA GLU A 109 25.31 -1.43 14.49
C GLU A 109 25.17 0.09 14.54
N ALA A 110 24.00 0.55 15.00
CA ALA A 110 23.71 1.95 15.26
C ALA A 110 23.10 2.11 16.65
N SER A 111 23.41 3.22 17.32
CA SER A 111 22.93 3.50 18.68
C SER A 111 22.38 4.92 18.78
N PHE A 112 21.19 5.08 19.36
CA PHE A 112 20.48 6.35 19.43
C PHE A 112 19.92 6.61 20.83
N SER A 113 19.87 7.88 21.22
CA SER A 113 19.19 8.27 22.44
C SER A 113 17.67 8.31 22.24
N SER A 114 16.91 7.70 23.14
CA SER A 114 15.44 7.82 23.20
C SER A 114 14.98 9.26 23.49
N GLN A 115 15.80 10.03 24.21
CA GLN A 115 15.49 11.40 24.61
C GLN A 115 15.69 12.38 23.46
N THR A 116 16.87 12.40 22.84
CA THR A 116 17.22 13.38 21.80
C THR A 116 17.01 12.87 20.38
N GLY A 117 17.03 11.54 20.17
CA GLY A 117 17.07 10.94 18.84
C GLY A 117 18.43 11.03 18.16
N GLU A 118 19.42 11.68 18.79
CA GLU A 118 20.79 11.73 18.31
C GLU A 118 21.47 10.38 18.55
N GLY A 119 22.32 9.98 17.62
CA GLY A 119 22.99 8.70 17.73
C GLY A 119 24.15 8.51 16.78
N ARG A 120 24.89 7.44 17.03
CA ARG A 120 25.99 6.98 16.19
C ARG A 120 25.43 6.12 15.06
N PHE A 121 25.73 6.54 13.83
CA PHE A 121 25.46 5.81 12.61
C PHE A 121 26.62 6.07 11.67
N GLU A 122 27.34 5.02 11.29
CA GLU A 122 28.56 5.15 10.50
C GLU A 122 28.35 4.64 9.08
N LEU A 123 28.52 5.55 8.12
CA LEU A 123 28.46 5.26 6.69
C LEU A 123 29.59 6.01 6.00
N VAL A 124 30.33 5.34 5.12
CA VAL A 124 31.46 5.92 4.39
C VAL A 124 31.24 5.73 2.89
N ASN A 125 31.19 6.85 2.15
CA ASN A 125 31.26 6.86 0.70
C ASN A 125 32.72 7.15 0.29
N PRO A 126 33.53 6.13 -0.01
CA PRO A 126 34.98 6.29 -0.22
C PRO A 126 35.31 7.11 -1.47
N PHE A 127 36.55 7.58 -1.58
CA PHE A 127 36.99 8.45 -2.69
C PHE A 127 36.96 7.76 -4.06
N ASP A 128 37.09 6.44 -4.10
CA ASP A 128 37.09 5.63 -5.31
C ASP A 128 35.68 5.32 -5.82
N ASN A 129 34.64 5.51 -4.99
CA ASN A 129 33.26 5.42 -5.44
C ASN A 129 32.90 6.71 -6.19
N VAL A 130 32.56 6.64 -7.48
CA VAL A 130 32.22 7.85 -8.27
C VAL A 130 30.81 8.37 -8.02
N PHE A 131 29.98 7.58 -7.34
CA PHE A 131 28.55 7.83 -7.19
C PHE A 131 28.22 8.62 -5.92
N PRO A 132 27.52 9.76 -6.04
CA PRO A 132 26.73 10.30 -4.94
C PRO A 132 25.67 9.30 -4.48
N ILE A 133 25.40 9.28 -3.19
CA ILE A 133 24.33 8.45 -2.62
C ILE A 133 23.42 9.26 -1.71
N SER A 134 22.24 8.74 -1.43
CA SER A 134 21.46 9.07 -0.22
C SER A 134 20.98 7.77 0.41
N PHE A 135 20.45 7.85 1.62
CA PHE A 135 19.93 6.68 2.30
C PHE A 135 18.74 6.99 3.21
N ASP A 136 17.85 6.01 3.29
CA ASP A 136 16.74 5.99 4.22
C ASP A 136 16.93 4.85 5.22
N ILE A 137 16.54 5.06 6.48
CA ILE A 137 16.54 4.01 7.51
C ILE A 137 15.09 3.63 7.82
N THR A 138 14.75 2.37 7.58
CA THR A 138 13.39 1.83 7.77
C THR A 138 13.40 0.71 8.78
N LEU A 139 12.50 0.77 9.77
CA LEU A 139 12.31 -0.32 10.73
C LEU A 139 11.64 -1.51 10.06
N ASP A 140 12.23 -2.69 10.13
CA ASP A 140 11.76 -3.88 9.40
C ASP A 140 10.36 -4.32 9.83
N GLU A 141 10.07 -4.30 11.14
CA GLU A 141 8.80 -4.79 11.68
C GLU A 141 7.59 -3.92 11.31
N SER A 142 7.78 -2.60 11.25
CA SER A 142 6.69 -1.65 11.02
C SER A 142 6.66 -1.10 9.60
N GLY A 143 7.74 -1.26 8.83
CA GLY A 143 7.94 -0.58 7.55
C GLY A 143 8.06 0.93 7.66
N ARG A 144 8.23 1.48 8.87
CA ARG A 144 8.30 2.92 9.12
C ARG A 144 9.71 3.43 8.86
N THR A 145 9.84 4.38 7.94
CA THR A 145 11.06 5.17 7.75
C THR A 145 11.23 6.14 8.92
N ILE A 146 12.39 6.10 9.57
CA ILE A 146 12.72 6.87 10.77
C ILE A 146 13.82 7.93 10.52
N TYR A 147 14.50 7.84 9.38
CA TYR A 147 15.49 8.80 8.93
C TYR A 147 15.55 8.80 7.40
N GLN A 148 15.79 9.98 6.81
CA GLN A 148 16.08 10.18 5.40
C GLN A 148 17.24 11.16 5.28
N SER A 149 18.24 10.80 4.49
CA SER A 149 19.46 11.59 4.33
C SER A 149 19.37 12.59 3.17
N GLY A 150 20.23 13.59 3.20
CA GLY A 150 20.65 14.29 1.99
C GLY A 150 21.69 13.48 1.21
N ALA A 151 22.28 14.09 0.18
CA ALA A 151 23.30 13.47 -0.64
C ALA A 151 24.65 13.41 0.11
N VAL A 152 25.25 12.22 0.13
CA VAL A 152 26.61 11.94 0.63
C VAL A 152 27.51 11.71 -0.58
N MET A 153 28.37 12.70 -0.84
CA MET A 153 29.28 12.67 -1.98
C MET A 153 30.42 11.67 -1.77
N PRO A 154 31.08 11.22 -2.86
CA PRO A 154 32.37 10.53 -2.76
C PRO A 154 33.37 11.29 -1.89
N GLY A 155 34.10 10.56 -1.06
CA GLY A 155 35.04 11.14 -0.10
C GLY A 155 34.40 11.70 1.17
N LYS A 156 33.10 11.45 1.39
CA LYS A 156 32.37 11.87 2.58
C LYS A 156 31.96 10.69 3.46
N GLN A 157 31.76 10.96 4.73
CA GLN A 157 31.24 10.01 5.71
C GLN A 157 30.17 10.64 6.59
N ILE A 158 29.36 9.78 7.21
CA ILE A 158 28.41 10.07 8.28
C ILE A 158 28.93 9.33 9.52
N ARG A 159 28.96 10.00 10.68
CA ARG A 159 29.28 9.37 11.98
C ARG A 159 28.12 9.33 12.94
N GLY A 160 27.20 10.27 12.78
CA GLY A 160 26.02 10.39 13.61
C GLY A 160 24.95 11.18 12.90
N ILE A 161 23.72 10.92 13.30
CA ILE A 161 22.51 11.53 12.75
C ILE A 161 21.50 11.74 13.89
N THR A 162 20.46 12.51 13.60
CA THR A 162 19.30 12.68 14.50
C THR A 162 18.07 12.09 13.84
N LEU A 163 17.44 11.11 14.47
CA LEU A 163 16.24 10.46 13.95
C LEU A 163 15.07 11.45 13.84
N ALA A 164 14.39 11.45 12.69
CA ALA A 164 13.18 12.25 12.48
C ALA A 164 12.00 11.69 13.28
N SER A 165 11.93 10.37 13.43
CA SER A 165 10.94 9.68 14.25
C SER A 165 11.64 8.74 15.23
N LYS A 166 11.52 9.04 16.53
CA LYS A 166 12.17 8.28 17.59
C LYS A 166 11.36 7.03 17.96
N PRO A 167 11.92 5.82 17.84
CA PRO A 167 11.34 4.62 18.43
C PRO A 167 11.41 4.68 19.96
N ASP A 168 10.62 3.84 20.63
CA ASP A 168 10.79 3.60 22.06
C ASP A 168 12.14 2.92 22.35
N PRO A 169 12.65 2.96 23.60
CA PRO A 169 13.87 2.23 23.97
C PRO A 169 13.76 0.74 23.64
N GLY A 170 14.80 0.19 23.01
CA GLY A 170 14.80 -1.19 22.54
C GLY A 170 15.84 -1.48 21.47
N SER A 171 15.87 -2.72 20.99
CA SER A 171 16.74 -3.17 19.88
C SER A 171 15.87 -3.59 18.71
N TYR A 172 16.18 -3.10 17.51
CA TYR A 172 15.37 -3.24 16.31
C TYR A 172 16.22 -3.72 15.14
N GLN A 173 15.65 -4.56 14.29
CA GLN A 173 16.17 -4.77 12.94
C GLN A 173 15.69 -3.64 12.04
N ALA A 174 16.61 -3.06 11.29
CA ALA A 174 16.32 -2.01 10.34
C ALA A 174 17.09 -2.24 9.04
N THR A 175 16.54 -1.69 7.96
CA THR A 175 17.13 -1.70 6.64
C THR A 175 17.52 -0.27 6.25
N VAL A 176 18.76 -0.12 5.81
CA VAL A 176 19.29 1.09 5.18
C VAL A 176 19.12 0.93 3.68
N ASP A 177 18.18 1.66 3.11
CA ASP A 177 17.95 1.76 1.67
C ASP A 177 18.89 2.81 1.09
N VAL A 178 19.87 2.40 0.30
CA VAL A 178 20.85 3.31 -0.30
C VAL A 178 20.48 3.56 -1.75
N PHE A 179 20.33 4.82 -2.11
CA PHE A 179 20.03 5.26 -3.47
C PHE A 179 21.29 5.79 -4.12
N ILE A 180 21.55 5.35 -5.35
CA ILE A 180 22.77 5.63 -6.10
C ILE A 180 22.39 6.57 -7.25
N TYR A 181 23.12 7.66 -7.40
CA TYR A 181 22.80 8.71 -8.37
C TYR A 181 23.93 8.91 -9.38
N ASP A 182 23.55 9.29 -10.61
CA ASP A 182 24.53 9.82 -11.55
C ASP A 182 25.04 11.18 -11.07
N ARG A 183 26.34 11.42 -11.19
CA ARG A 183 26.96 12.65 -10.72
C ARG A 183 26.58 13.87 -11.59
N GLN A 184 26.32 13.67 -12.89
CA GLN A 184 26.08 14.75 -13.83
C GLN A 184 24.59 15.10 -13.95
N THR A 185 23.75 14.10 -14.16
CA THR A 185 22.30 14.24 -14.34
C THR A 185 21.55 14.31 -13.02
N GLN A 186 22.17 13.84 -11.92
CA GLN A 186 21.54 13.72 -10.60
C GLN A 186 20.37 12.73 -10.56
N GLU A 187 20.16 11.95 -11.61
CA GLU A 187 19.11 10.95 -11.67
C GLU A 187 19.52 9.71 -10.88
N LYS A 188 18.55 9.07 -10.22
CA LYS A 188 18.77 7.78 -9.56
C LYS A 188 19.07 6.71 -10.62
N GLU A 189 20.23 6.08 -10.52
CA GLU A 189 20.68 4.98 -11.40
C GLU A 189 20.56 3.60 -10.75
N GLY A 190 20.51 3.56 -9.41
CA GLY A 190 20.46 2.28 -8.69
C GLY A 190 20.01 2.39 -7.25
N GLU A 191 19.87 1.23 -6.63
CA GLU A 191 19.62 1.09 -5.20
C GLU A 191 20.23 -0.19 -4.65
N THR A 192 20.60 -0.17 -3.38
CA THR A 192 21.01 -1.36 -2.62
C THR A 192 20.48 -1.26 -1.19
N LYS A 193 20.49 -2.38 -0.46
CA LYS A 193 19.93 -2.47 0.90
C LYS A 193 20.96 -3.07 1.84
N VAL A 194 21.14 -2.47 3.01
CA VAL A 194 22.03 -2.96 4.07
C VAL A 194 21.21 -3.18 5.34
N LYS A 195 21.33 -4.36 5.94
CA LYS A 195 20.69 -4.63 7.24
C LYS A 195 21.54 -4.15 8.38
N ILE A 196 20.92 -3.51 9.36
CA ILE A 196 21.56 -3.03 10.58
C ILE A 196 20.74 -3.43 11.82
N THR A 197 21.42 -3.47 12.96
CA THR A 197 20.80 -3.50 14.28
C THR A 197 20.82 -2.10 14.86
N LEU A 198 19.64 -1.59 15.21
CA LEU A 198 19.44 -0.27 15.77
C LEU A 198 19.09 -0.41 17.25
N ASN A 199 19.90 0.17 18.12
CA ASN A 199 19.68 0.20 19.57
C ASN A 199 19.25 1.60 20.01
N VAL A 200 18.16 1.70 20.77
CA VAL A 200 17.63 2.95 21.32
C VAL A 200 17.69 2.89 22.84
N GLU A 201 18.37 3.86 23.46
CA GLU A 201 18.60 3.95 24.91
C GLU A 201 18.08 5.28 25.50
#